data_AF-A0A1G0RDG6-F1
#
_entry.id   AF-A0A1G0RDG6-F1
#
_cell.length_a   1.000
_cell.length_b   1.000
_cell.length_c   1.000
_cell.angle_alpha   90.00
_cell.angle_beta   90.00
_cell.angle_gamma   90.00
#
_symmetry.space_group_name_H-M   'P 1'
#
loop_
_entity.id
_entity.type
_entity.pdbx_description
1 polymer ?
#
loop_
_entity_poly.entity_id
_entity_poly.type
_entity_poly.pdbx_seq_one_letter_code
_entity_poly.pdbx_strand_id
1 'polypeptide(L)'
;MKKLITIYLLFLMIGVTSIHAKEIDPVRIYSENEQYFLEIIADFYDSSSDFGVVNIYKEGIEKPLYTINQKFGYSSNRDLIFLSNDGISICYIKNEDEGSKEEYGSISFYKNGKHLKSYSNKELINCDNDSEECELLYRNENLVQDSLVIEKIKIRKTDTTYRKLREYSIKKYIELDNRTFFVYKDSADKIDVFCHKFPSIISNDTIFLITNTKNVLSFDIKTAKLIFKVKLLEELPQIQEKAKMRKIQKIKVEMPSRYHPPLLIDSSRIDDYFYDKLGLKEPESQADSNMFIHSFTAEGYMDTLGNFEILKLKNYSNFPDSLIKEYFSRLKFAKPNYSKNINKWFYSYHIEGRNQNDSIAKSEFDEFIKQRSMSAIENLSKDCINNNYIPIDLNDANLTLDLLLSTKIKNQIDTMQNSGEMSIFHIGLGMWLRNNWKLWGDSRLSLYFNTKGVCNADNMSGYILRSYYYYRHKIKYDIDKEISKETE
;
A
#
# COMPACT_ATOMS: atom_id res chain seq x y z
N MET A 1 -18.01 -15.60 -69.53
CA MET A 1 -17.22 -16.12 -68.40
C MET A 1 -16.19 -15.07 -67.98
N LYS A 2 -16.59 -14.14 -67.11
CA LYS A 2 -15.73 -13.08 -66.55
C LYS A 2 -15.31 -13.54 -65.15
N LYS A 3 -14.01 -13.80 -64.95
CA LYS A 3 -13.45 -14.11 -63.62
C LYS A 3 -13.33 -12.80 -62.84
N LEU A 4 -14.10 -12.68 -61.76
CA LEU A 4 -13.92 -11.64 -60.74
C LEU A 4 -12.56 -11.88 -60.04
N ILE A 5 -11.74 -10.83 -60.01
CA ILE A 5 -10.56 -10.74 -59.15
C ILE A 5 -11.07 -10.23 -57.80
N THR A 6 -11.17 -11.12 -56.82
CA THR A 6 -11.45 -10.77 -55.43
C THR A 6 -10.13 -10.30 -54.80
N ILE A 7 -10.00 -8.98 -54.60
CA ILE A 7 -8.92 -8.39 -53.81
C ILE A 7 -9.19 -8.75 -52.35
N TYR A 8 -8.39 -9.65 -51.79
CA TYR A 8 -8.34 -9.87 -50.34
C TYR A 8 -7.57 -8.69 -49.72
N LEU A 9 -8.31 -7.70 -49.24
CA LEU A 9 -7.80 -6.69 -48.31
C LEU A 9 -7.59 -7.41 -46.98
N LEU A 10 -6.36 -7.86 -46.75
CA LEU A 10 -5.90 -8.30 -45.43
C LEU A 10 -5.92 -7.06 -44.52
N PHE A 11 -7.02 -6.86 -43.81
CA PHE A 11 -7.04 -6.01 -42.62
C PHE A 11 -6.13 -6.70 -41.60
N LEU A 12 -4.85 -6.32 -41.59
CA LEU A 12 -4.00 -6.44 -40.41
C LEU A 12 -4.69 -5.62 -39.32
N MET A 13 -5.55 -6.28 -38.56
CA MET A 13 -5.91 -5.85 -37.21
C MET A 13 -4.61 -5.89 -36.41
N ILE A 14 -3.83 -4.81 -36.52
CA ILE A 14 -2.91 -4.42 -35.47
C ILE A 14 -3.82 -4.28 -34.26
N GLY A 15 -3.80 -5.29 -33.40
CA GLY A 15 -4.39 -5.22 -32.09
C GLY A 15 -3.66 -4.11 -31.35
N VAL A 16 -4.11 -2.88 -31.53
CA VAL A 16 -3.84 -1.80 -30.60
C VAL A 16 -4.56 -2.24 -29.34
N THR A 17 -3.85 -2.95 -28.47
CA THR A 17 -4.26 -3.07 -27.08
C THR A 17 -4.38 -1.62 -26.62
N SER A 18 -5.61 -1.16 -26.47
CA SER A 18 -5.87 0.17 -25.95
C SER A 18 -5.19 0.23 -24.59
N ILE A 19 -4.16 1.07 -24.50
CA ILE A 19 -3.51 1.46 -23.25
C ILE A 19 -4.61 2.16 -22.46
N HIS A 20 -5.36 1.42 -21.66
CA HIS A 20 -6.37 2.01 -20.81
C HIS A 20 -5.62 2.75 -19.71
N ALA A 21 -5.43 4.06 -19.89
CA ALA A 21 -5.09 4.96 -18.80
C ALA A 21 -6.10 4.68 -17.68
N LYS A 22 -5.61 4.25 -16.50
CA LYS A 22 -6.49 4.14 -15.35
C LYS A 22 -6.78 5.56 -14.91
N GLU A 23 -8.06 5.93 -14.90
CA GLU A 23 -8.49 7.19 -14.32
C GLU A 23 -8.18 7.11 -12.83
N ILE A 24 -7.19 7.88 -12.42
CA ILE A 24 -6.90 8.14 -11.02
C ILE A 24 -7.56 9.47 -10.69
N ASP A 25 -8.09 9.60 -9.47
CA ASP A 25 -8.58 10.86 -8.93
C ASP A 25 -7.47 11.50 -8.07
N PRO A 26 -6.39 12.08 -8.63
CA PRO A 26 -5.52 12.92 -7.82
C PRO A 26 -6.33 14.06 -7.23
N VAL A 27 -5.90 14.51 -6.07
CA VAL A 27 -6.65 15.46 -5.26
C VAL A 27 -5.86 16.74 -5.14
N ARG A 28 -6.51 17.85 -5.49
CA ARG A 28 -6.09 19.20 -5.11
C ARG A 28 -6.60 19.51 -3.73
N ILE A 29 -5.69 19.87 -2.83
CA ILE A 29 -6.02 20.38 -1.52
C ILE A 29 -5.54 21.82 -1.46
N TYR A 30 -6.47 22.75 -1.24
CA TYR A 30 -6.19 24.18 -1.21
C TYR A 30 -5.73 24.63 0.18
N SER A 31 -4.91 25.67 0.23
CA SER A 31 -4.67 26.46 1.45
C SER A 31 -5.98 27.09 1.94
N GLU A 32 -6.03 27.51 3.21
CA GLU A 32 -7.23 28.13 3.79
C GLU A 32 -7.67 29.39 3.02
N ASN A 33 -6.70 30.18 2.53
CA ASN A 33 -6.97 31.36 1.71
C ASN A 33 -7.18 31.07 0.20
N GLU A 34 -7.16 29.80 -0.21
CA GLU A 34 -7.28 29.32 -1.59
C GLU A 34 -6.28 29.92 -2.60
N GLN A 35 -5.22 30.60 -2.16
CA GLN A 35 -4.20 31.17 -3.04
C GLN A 35 -3.16 30.15 -3.51
N TYR A 36 -3.06 29.02 -2.79
CA TYR A 36 -2.14 27.94 -3.08
C TYR A 36 -2.87 26.61 -3.01
N PHE A 37 -2.36 25.62 -3.72
CA PHE A 37 -2.85 24.25 -3.63
C PHE A 37 -1.73 23.25 -3.84
N LEU A 38 -1.88 22.07 -3.25
CA LEU A 38 -1.05 20.92 -3.55
C LEU A 38 -1.83 19.93 -4.41
N GLU A 39 -1.15 19.30 -5.37
CA GLU A 39 -1.65 18.20 -6.18
C GLU A 39 -0.97 16.92 -5.70
N ILE A 40 -1.76 15.99 -5.16
CA ILE A 40 -1.26 14.68 -4.73
C ILE A 40 -1.32 13.73 -5.91
N ILE A 41 -0.15 13.38 -6.40
CA ILE A 41 0.06 12.38 -7.43
C ILE A 41 0.62 11.15 -6.71
N ALA A 42 -0.27 10.47 -5.98
CA ALA A 42 0.10 9.24 -5.30
C ALA A 42 0.34 8.14 -6.33
N ASP A 43 1.28 7.23 -6.05
CA ASP A 43 1.28 5.92 -6.69
C ASP A 43 0.07 5.14 -6.15
N PHE A 44 -1.09 5.27 -6.81
CA PHE A 44 -2.31 4.53 -6.45
C PHE A 44 -2.21 3.03 -6.74
N TYR A 45 -1.08 2.55 -7.27
CA TYR A 45 -0.92 1.14 -7.65
C TYR A 45 -0.27 0.29 -6.56
N ASP A 46 0.32 0.89 -5.52
CA ASP A 46 1.00 0.14 -4.47
C ASP A 46 0.84 0.78 -3.10
N SER A 47 -0.02 0.18 -2.29
CA SER A 47 -0.21 0.57 -0.90
C SER A 47 1.08 0.48 -0.08
N SER A 48 2.02 -0.41 -0.46
CA SER A 48 3.28 -0.66 0.24
C SER A 48 4.45 0.22 -0.19
N SER A 49 4.30 0.98 -1.27
CA SER A 49 5.32 1.92 -1.76
C SER A 49 5.31 3.21 -0.94
N ASP A 50 6.49 3.68 -0.49
CA ASP A 50 6.72 5.02 0.08
C ASP A 50 6.76 6.12 -1.01
N PHE A 51 6.73 5.72 -2.29
CA PHE A 51 6.97 6.61 -3.43
C PHE A 51 5.69 7.33 -3.87
N GLY A 52 5.79 8.64 -4.04
CA GLY A 52 4.73 9.51 -4.53
C GLY A 52 5.27 10.88 -4.88
N VAL A 53 4.49 11.67 -5.60
CA VAL A 53 4.87 13.03 -5.99
C VAL A 53 3.79 14.00 -5.53
N VAL A 54 4.19 15.05 -4.83
CA VAL A 54 3.28 16.14 -4.42
C VAL A 54 3.82 17.45 -4.97
N ASN A 55 3.03 18.08 -5.84
CA ASN A 55 3.39 19.34 -6.48
C ASN A 55 2.62 20.48 -5.83
N ILE A 56 3.30 21.59 -5.55
CA ILE A 56 2.69 22.77 -4.91
C ILE A 56 2.61 23.89 -5.93
N TYR A 57 1.46 24.56 -6.00
CA TYR A 57 1.18 25.62 -6.95
C TYR A 57 0.65 26.85 -6.24
N LYS A 58 0.84 27.99 -6.90
CA LYS A 58 0.07 29.21 -6.66
C LYS A 58 -1.06 29.27 -7.69
N GLU A 59 -2.24 29.67 -7.26
CA GLU A 59 -3.40 29.81 -8.14
C GLU A 59 -3.06 30.73 -9.33
N GLY A 60 -3.38 30.27 -10.55
CA GLY A 60 -3.06 30.96 -11.79
C GLY A 60 -1.63 30.77 -12.32
N ILE A 61 -0.76 30.03 -11.63
CA ILE A 61 0.58 29.67 -12.12
C ILE A 61 0.60 28.21 -12.58
N GLU A 62 0.92 27.98 -13.86
CA GLU A 62 0.92 26.62 -14.45
C GLU A 62 2.05 25.72 -13.94
N LYS A 63 3.21 26.30 -13.58
CA LYS A 63 4.37 25.54 -13.10
C LYS A 63 4.33 25.38 -11.59
N PRO A 64 4.71 24.21 -11.05
CA PRO A 64 4.81 24.02 -9.61
C PRO A 64 5.89 24.94 -9.03
N LEU A 65 5.63 25.51 -7.85
CA LEU A 65 6.58 26.27 -7.05
C LEU A 65 7.70 25.36 -6.54
N TYR A 66 7.34 24.15 -6.09
CA TYR A 66 8.25 23.08 -5.72
C TYR A 66 7.53 21.72 -5.72
N THR A 67 8.32 20.66 -5.62
CA THR A 67 7.86 19.26 -5.63
C THR A 67 8.43 18.52 -4.41
N ILE A 68 7.63 17.63 -3.83
CA ILE A 68 8.03 16.67 -2.80
C ILE A 68 7.95 15.27 -3.40
N ASN A 69 9.05 14.52 -3.33
CA ASN A 69 9.12 13.14 -3.81
C ASN A 69 8.81 12.16 -2.67
N GLN A 70 7.62 12.30 -2.09
CA GLN A 70 7.12 11.43 -1.04
C GLN A 70 5.64 11.16 -1.23
N LYS A 71 5.22 9.94 -0.91
CA LYS A 71 3.80 9.61 -0.84
C LYS A 71 3.17 10.26 0.38
N PHE A 72 2.18 11.11 0.15
CA PHE A 72 1.20 11.45 1.17
C PHE A 72 -0.05 10.62 0.93
N GLY A 73 -0.38 9.76 1.90
CA GLY A 73 -1.64 9.05 1.91
C GLY A 73 -2.79 10.05 2.00
N TYR A 74 -3.75 9.92 1.10
CA TYR A 74 -5.00 10.67 1.15
C TYR A 74 -6.13 9.72 1.55
N SER A 75 -6.81 10.03 2.64
CA SER A 75 -8.10 9.43 2.95
C SER A 75 -9.17 10.46 2.58
N SER A 76 -10.06 10.11 1.65
CA SER A 76 -11.17 10.99 1.23
C SER A 76 -12.04 11.49 2.37
N ASN A 77 -11.96 10.86 3.53
CA ASN A 77 -12.85 11.10 4.66
C ASN A 77 -12.21 11.95 5.77
N ARG A 78 -10.90 12.29 5.68
CA ARG A 78 -10.20 13.01 6.75
C ARG A 78 -9.16 13.97 6.18
N ASP A 79 -9.20 15.23 6.64
CA ASP A 79 -8.24 16.28 6.28
C ASP A 79 -6.88 15.99 6.92
N LEU A 80 -6.08 15.13 6.28
CA LEU A 80 -4.79 14.67 6.81
C LEU A 80 -3.59 15.48 6.29
N ILE A 81 -3.80 16.38 5.33
CA ILE A 81 -2.71 17.13 4.69
C ILE A 81 -3.07 18.61 4.67
N PHE A 82 -2.25 19.47 5.27
CA PHE A 82 -2.45 20.92 5.37
C PHE A 82 -1.38 21.68 4.61
N LEU A 83 -1.78 22.78 3.97
CA LEU A 83 -0.90 23.72 3.26
C LEU A 83 -1.06 25.11 3.89
N SER A 84 0.06 25.77 4.17
CA SER A 84 0.05 27.14 4.70
C SER A 84 -0.47 28.15 3.68
N ASN A 85 -0.96 29.28 4.18
CA ASN A 85 -1.50 30.39 3.40
C ASN A 85 -0.45 31.11 2.53
N ASP A 86 0.84 30.87 2.76
CA ASP A 86 1.95 31.31 1.90
C ASP A 86 2.44 30.21 0.94
N GLY A 87 1.85 29.02 0.99
CA GLY A 87 2.19 27.88 0.13
C GLY A 87 3.57 27.29 0.38
N ILE A 88 4.25 27.62 1.47
CA ILE A 88 5.65 27.20 1.76
C ILE A 88 5.71 25.96 2.66
N SER A 89 4.75 25.82 3.57
CA SER A 89 4.79 24.83 4.65
C SER A 89 3.64 23.85 4.52
N ILE A 90 3.94 22.57 4.78
CA ILE A 90 2.97 21.48 4.72
C ILE A 90 3.01 20.72 6.03
N CYS A 91 1.85 20.31 6.52
CA CYS A 91 1.72 19.32 7.58
C CYS A 91 0.99 18.10 7.04
N TYR A 92 1.58 16.93 7.21
CA TYR A 92 1.01 15.64 6.84
C TYR A 92 0.81 14.80 8.09
N ILE A 93 -0.38 14.23 8.25
CA ILE A 93 -0.81 13.47 9.42
C ILE A 93 -1.10 12.03 9.00
N LYS A 94 -0.51 11.09 9.72
CA LYS A 94 -0.83 9.66 9.68
C LYS A 94 -1.59 9.33 10.96
N ASN A 95 -2.75 8.68 10.82
CA ASN A 95 -3.58 8.36 11.99
C ASN A 95 -2.96 7.26 12.87
N GLU A 96 -2.12 6.41 12.28
CA GLU A 96 -1.39 5.33 12.95
C GLU A 96 0.11 5.47 12.62
N ASP A 97 0.96 5.06 13.56
CA ASP A 97 2.39 4.92 13.33
C ASP A 97 2.64 3.67 12.47
N GLU A 98 2.63 3.82 11.14
CA GLU A 98 3.11 2.77 10.24
C GLU A 98 4.63 2.65 10.38
N GLY A 99 5.06 1.72 11.25
CA GLY A 99 6.47 1.46 11.53
C GLY A 99 7.26 1.07 10.28
N SER A 100 8.41 1.74 10.10
CA SER A 100 9.66 1.15 9.57
C SER A 100 10.80 2.15 9.40
N LYS A 101 10.55 3.47 9.49
CA LYS A 101 11.59 4.52 9.45
C LYS A 101 11.39 5.54 10.56
N GLU A 102 12.37 5.67 11.45
CA GLU A 102 12.40 6.61 12.58
C GLU A 102 12.22 8.09 12.19
N GLU A 103 12.40 8.43 10.90
CA GLU A 103 12.34 9.79 10.38
C GLU A 103 10.90 10.35 10.23
N TYR A 104 9.88 9.48 10.12
CA TYR A 104 8.50 9.89 9.85
C TYR A 104 7.55 9.53 11.00
N GLY A 105 7.33 10.49 11.91
CA GLY A 105 6.31 10.39 12.95
C GLY A 105 4.88 10.60 12.43
N SER A 106 3.89 10.36 13.29
CA SER A 106 2.43 10.48 13.04
C SER A 106 2.03 11.87 12.54
N ILE A 107 2.77 12.91 12.92
CA ILE A 107 2.66 14.24 12.31
C ILE A 107 4.01 14.61 11.73
N SER A 108 4.06 14.99 10.45
CA SER A 108 5.27 15.38 9.74
C SER A 108 5.11 16.75 9.07
N PHE A 109 6.05 17.66 9.33
CA PHE A 109 6.08 19.01 8.80
C PHE A 109 7.16 19.14 7.72
N TYR A 110 6.83 19.85 6.66
CA TYR A 110 7.73 20.13 5.54
C TYR A 110 7.77 21.63 5.27
N LYS A 111 8.93 22.13 4.83
CA LYS A 111 9.13 23.52 4.43
C LYS A 111 9.95 23.59 3.16
N ASN A 112 9.46 24.29 2.13
CA ASN A 112 10.10 24.35 0.81
C ASN A 112 10.47 22.95 0.27
N GLY A 113 9.55 22.00 0.43
CA GLY A 113 9.69 20.63 -0.04
C GLY A 113 10.65 19.73 0.74
N LYS A 114 11.25 20.21 1.84
CA LYS A 114 12.11 19.41 2.72
C LYS A 114 11.43 19.10 4.03
N HIS A 115 11.66 17.91 4.57
CA HIS A 115 11.26 17.57 5.93
C HIS A 115 11.88 18.55 6.92
N LEU A 116 11.07 19.03 7.86
CA LEU A 116 11.47 19.98 8.90
C LEU A 116 11.47 19.32 10.28
N LYS A 117 10.39 18.64 10.63
CA LYS A 117 10.20 17.99 11.94
C LYS A 117 9.05 17.00 11.90
N SER A 118 9.12 15.94 12.70
CA SER A 118 7.99 15.07 12.98
C SER A 118 7.73 14.90 14.47
N TYR A 119 6.53 14.45 14.82
CA TYR A 119 6.12 14.04 16.17
C TYR A 119 5.49 12.66 16.10
N SER A 120 5.83 11.79 17.06
CA SER A 120 5.27 10.45 17.23
C SER A 120 4.04 10.43 18.14
N ASN A 121 3.23 9.36 18.07
CA ASN A 121 2.09 9.19 18.96
C ASN A 121 2.52 9.13 20.43
N LYS A 122 3.67 8.51 20.71
CA LYS A 122 4.26 8.46 22.05
C LYS A 122 4.53 9.86 22.61
N GLU A 123 5.10 10.77 21.82
CA GLU A 123 5.34 12.15 22.25
C GLU A 123 4.05 12.95 22.45
N LEU A 124 3.03 12.70 21.64
CA LEU A 124 1.82 13.51 21.59
C LEU A 124 0.73 13.06 22.56
N ILE A 125 0.46 11.76 22.62
CA ILE A 125 -0.63 11.17 23.39
C ILE A 125 -0.15 10.14 24.42
N ASN A 126 1.16 9.90 24.54
CA ASN A 126 1.76 8.92 25.47
C ASN A 126 1.16 7.52 25.30
N CYS A 127 0.87 7.15 24.05
CA CYS A 127 0.33 5.86 23.69
C CYS A 127 1.47 4.89 23.32
N ASP A 128 1.33 3.64 23.74
CA ASP A 128 2.27 2.56 23.46
C ASP A 128 1.69 1.62 22.39
N ASN A 129 2.24 1.70 21.17
CA ASN A 129 1.76 0.94 20.00
C ASN A 129 1.87 -0.58 20.19
N ASP A 130 2.70 -1.06 21.13
CA ASP A 130 2.88 -2.49 21.40
C ASP A 130 1.76 -3.07 22.27
N SER A 131 1.05 -2.21 23.01
CA SER A 131 0.02 -2.60 23.97
C SER A 131 -1.37 -2.00 23.70
N GLU A 132 -1.48 -0.91 22.94
CA GLU A 132 -2.72 -0.14 22.73
C GLU A 132 -3.02 0.18 21.26
N GLU A 133 -4.29 0.48 20.94
CA GLU A 133 -4.66 1.07 19.64
C GLU A 133 -4.42 2.58 19.66
N CYS A 134 -3.23 2.97 19.18
CA CYS A 134 -2.80 4.36 19.15
C CYS A 134 -3.24 5.08 17.88
N GLU A 135 -4.53 5.31 17.74
CA GLU A 135 -5.03 6.27 16.75
C GLU A 135 -4.81 7.71 17.26
N LEU A 136 -4.10 8.54 16.50
CA LEU A 136 -3.86 9.93 16.91
C LEU A 136 -5.16 10.71 16.96
N LEU A 137 -5.94 10.67 15.88
CA LEU A 137 -7.12 11.49 15.68
C LEU A 137 -8.37 10.81 16.20
N TYR A 138 -9.32 11.61 16.66
CA TYR A 138 -10.61 11.13 17.10
C TYR A 138 -11.31 10.30 16.01
N ARG A 139 -11.78 9.13 16.41
CA ARG A 139 -12.54 8.21 15.56
C ARG A 139 -13.58 7.49 16.40
N ASN A 140 -14.81 7.44 15.89
CA ASN A 140 -15.87 6.66 16.51
C ASN A 140 -16.90 6.23 15.45
N GLU A 141 -16.60 5.11 14.78
CA GLU A 141 -17.45 4.56 13.72
C GLU A 141 -18.82 4.10 14.27
N ASN A 142 -18.93 3.83 15.58
CA ASN A 142 -20.19 3.44 16.21
C ASN A 142 -21.27 4.53 16.18
N LEU A 143 -20.89 5.79 15.93
CA LEU A 143 -21.84 6.90 15.75
C LEU A 143 -22.56 6.83 14.40
N VAL A 144 -21.93 6.19 13.41
CA VAL A 144 -22.43 6.13 12.03
C VAL A 144 -23.44 4.99 11.94
N GLN A 145 -24.62 5.32 11.42
CA GLN A 145 -25.69 4.38 11.11
C GLN A 145 -25.60 3.88 9.67
N ASP A 146 -25.29 4.76 8.72
CA ASP A 146 -25.07 4.43 7.31
C ASP A 146 -24.08 5.42 6.69
N SER A 147 -23.43 5.03 5.59
CA SER A 147 -22.58 5.90 4.78
C SER A 147 -22.92 5.73 3.30
N LEU A 148 -23.14 6.83 2.60
CA LEU A 148 -23.58 6.82 1.20
C LEU A 148 -22.53 7.49 0.32
N VAL A 149 -22.01 6.75 -0.65
CA VAL A 149 -21.10 7.28 -1.67
C VAL A 149 -21.89 7.55 -2.96
N ILE A 150 -21.89 8.80 -3.41
CA ILE A 150 -22.55 9.27 -4.63
C ILE A 150 -21.52 9.27 -5.75
N GLU A 151 -21.49 8.21 -6.56
CA GLU A 151 -20.57 8.15 -7.70
C GLU A 151 -20.95 9.11 -8.85
N LYS A 152 -22.19 9.62 -8.90
CA LYS A 152 -22.71 10.44 -10.01
C LYS A 152 -23.31 11.78 -9.55
N ILE A 153 -22.83 12.88 -10.15
CA ILE A 153 -23.28 14.27 -9.89
C ILE A 153 -24.78 14.48 -10.20
N LYS A 154 -25.38 13.65 -11.06
CA LYS A 154 -26.83 13.64 -11.35
C LYS A 154 -27.44 12.32 -10.90
N ILE A 155 -27.97 12.29 -9.68
CA ILE A 155 -28.77 11.16 -9.22
C ILE A 155 -30.16 11.25 -9.87
N ARG A 156 -30.57 10.23 -10.63
CA ARG A 156 -31.93 10.17 -11.18
C ARG A 156 -32.91 9.88 -10.05
N LYS A 157 -34.15 10.40 -10.13
CA LYS A 157 -35.20 10.13 -9.11
C LYS A 157 -35.49 8.63 -8.87
N THR A 158 -35.13 7.78 -9.83
CA THR A 158 -35.28 6.32 -9.79
C THR A 158 -34.09 5.59 -9.18
N ASP A 159 -33.02 6.29 -8.84
CA ASP A 159 -31.81 5.70 -8.28
C ASP A 159 -32.05 5.29 -6.82
N THR A 160 -31.57 4.12 -6.42
CA THR A 160 -31.69 3.61 -5.05
C THR A 160 -31.02 4.55 -4.05
N THR A 161 -29.94 5.22 -4.44
CA THR A 161 -29.26 6.25 -3.64
C THR A 161 -30.16 7.48 -3.44
N TYR A 162 -30.92 7.88 -4.46
CA TYR A 162 -31.92 8.96 -4.33
C TYR A 162 -33.03 8.58 -3.35
N ARG A 163 -33.51 7.32 -3.42
CA ARG A 163 -34.57 6.82 -2.54
C ARG A 163 -34.11 6.80 -1.08
N LYS A 164 -32.90 6.30 -0.81
CA LYS A 164 -32.28 6.35 0.53
C LYS A 164 -32.11 7.79 1.03
N LEU A 165 -31.56 8.69 0.23
CA LEU A 165 -31.44 10.12 0.58
C LEU A 165 -32.80 10.78 0.87
N ARG A 166 -33.87 10.36 0.21
CA ARG A 166 -35.23 10.83 0.48
C ARG A 166 -35.83 10.21 1.76
N GLU A 167 -35.61 8.93 1.99
CA GLU A 167 -36.07 8.19 3.18
C GLU A 167 -35.45 8.74 4.47
N TYR A 168 -34.18 9.11 4.45
CA TYR A 168 -33.48 9.63 5.63
C TYR A 168 -33.81 11.11 5.98
N SER A 169 -34.61 11.81 5.16
CA SER A 169 -35.11 13.20 5.35
C SER A 169 -34.06 14.32 5.52
N ILE A 170 -34.20 15.37 4.70
CA ILE A 170 -33.27 16.45 4.29
C ILE A 170 -32.61 17.32 5.41
N LYS A 171 -32.68 16.99 6.70
CA LYS A 171 -32.19 17.87 7.79
C LYS A 171 -30.98 17.38 8.61
N LYS A 172 -30.42 16.18 8.37
CA LYS A 172 -29.40 15.58 9.25
C LYS A 172 -28.07 15.19 8.58
N TYR A 173 -27.85 15.52 7.31
CA TYR A 173 -26.67 15.06 6.59
C TYR A 173 -25.50 16.03 6.66
N ILE A 174 -24.31 15.43 6.62
CA ILE A 174 -23.06 16.15 6.45
C ILE A 174 -22.38 15.61 5.19
N GLU A 175 -22.10 16.51 4.25
CA GLU A 175 -21.25 16.30 3.08
C GLU A 175 -19.78 16.45 3.53
N LEU A 176 -19.00 15.38 3.46
CA LEU A 176 -17.59 15.36 3.95
C LEU A 176 -16.55 15.28 2.82
N ASP A 177 -16.97 14.83 1.65
CA ASP A 177 -16.26 14.91 0.37
C ASP A 177 -17.38 15.18 -0.64
N ASN A 178 -17.11 15.72 -1.82
CA ASN A 178 -18.11 16.05 -2.85
C ASN A 178 -18.98 14.85 -3.31
N ARG A 179 -18.86 13.68 -2.65
CA ARG A 179 -19.55 12.40 -2.90
C ARG A 179 -19.86 11.54 -1.66
N THR A 180 -19.36 11.78 -0.43
CA THR A 180 -19.61 10.87 0.72
C THR A 180 -20.47 11.54 1.80
N PHE A 181 -21.57 10.88 2.18
CA PHE A 181 -22.53 11.33 3.19
C PHE A 181 -22.57 10.35 4.35
N PHE A 182 -22.36 10.85 5.57
CA PHE A 182 -22.55 10.05 6.79
C PHE A 182 -23.95 10.30 7.36
N VAL A 183 -24.63 9.22 7.70
CA VAL A 183 -25.88 9.22 8.45
C VAL A 183 -25.55 8.80 9.87
N TYR A 184 -25.70 9.71 10.82
CA TYR A 184 -25.44 9.44 12.23
C TYR A 184 -26.68 8.88 12.92
N LYS A 185 -26.47 8.02 13.93
CA LYS A 185 -27.54 7.53 14.80
C LYS A 185 -28.20 8.70 15.53
N ASP A 186 -29.52 8.62 15.73
CA ASP A 186 -30.26 9.66 16.47
C ASP A 186 -29.79 9.83 17.91
N SER A 187 -29.23 8.78 18.51
CA SER A 187 -28.64 8.78 19.85
C SER A 187 -27.19 9.29 19.90
N ALA A 188 -26.58 9.65 18.76
CA ALA A 188 -25.20 10.10 18.73
C ALA A 188 -25.05 11.47 19.44
N ASP A 189 -24.05 11.56 20.32
CA ASP A 189 -23.71 12.81 21.00
C ASP A 189 -23.22 13.86 19.98
N LYS A 190 -23.65 15.11 20.17
CA LYS A 190 -23.35 16.20 19.22
C LYS A 190 -21.86 16.56 19.19
N ILE A 191 -21.17 16.47 20.31
CA ILE A 191 -19.73 16.74 20.40
C ILE A 191 -18.99 15.61 19.68
N ASP A 192 -19.39 14.37 19.90
CA ASP A 192 -18.80 13.21 19.21
C ASP A 192 -19.01 13.26 17.68
N VAL A 193 -20.20 13.67 17.22
CA VAL A 193 -20.46 13.92 15.78
C VAL A 193 -19.56 15.03 15.24
N PHE A 194 -19.39 16.13 15.99
CA PHE A 194 -18.48 17.22 15.61
C PHE A 194 -17.03 16.73 15.49
N CYS A 195 -16.54 15.97 16.47
CA CYS A 195 -15.18 15.44 16.47
C CYS A 195 -14.94 14.44 15.34
N HIS A 196 -15.94 13.59 15.04
CA HIS A 196 -15.87 12.69 13.90
C HIS A 196 -15.82 13.45 12.57
N LYS A 197 -16.55 14.56 12.47
CA LYS A 197 -16.60 15.38 11.25
C LYS A 197 -15.31 16.19 11.06
N PHE A 198 -14.78 16.77 12.13
CA PHE A 198 -13.63 17.66 12.10
C PHE A 198 -12.53 17.19 13.06
N PRO A 199 -11.94 16.00 12.82
CA PRO A 199 -10.86 15.49 13.67
C PRO A 199 -9.59 16.35 13.57
N SER A 200 -9.46 17.13 12.50
CA SER A 200 -8.35 18.03 12.22
C SER A 200 -8.87 19.30 11.52
N ILE A 201 -8.36 20.46 11.92
CA ILE A 201 -8.79 21.78 11.46
C ILE A 201 -7.55 22.64 11.22
N ILE A 202 -7.59 23.54 10.24
CA ILE A 202 -6.60 24.62 10.10
C ILE A 202 -7.30 25.96 10.19
N SER A 203 -6.69 26.92 10.88
CA SER A 203 -7.09 28.32 10.84
C SER A 203 -5.90 29.25 11.08
N ASN A 204 -5.71 30.24 10.20
CA ASN A 204 -4.61 31.20 10.24
C ASN A 204 -3.24 30.51 10.40
N ASP A 205 -2.94 29.53 9.55
CA ASP A 205 -1.70 28.73 9.60
C ASP A 205 -1.48 27.94 10.90
N THR A 206 -2.51 27.83 11.76
CA THR A 206 -2.51 27.01 12.97
C THR A 206 -3.37 25.77 12.78
N ILE A 207 -2.83 24.60 13.07
CA ILE A 207 -3.51 23.31 12.96
C ILE A 207 -4.01 22.88 14.34
N PHE A 208 -5.28 22.50 14.43
CA PHE A 208 -5.91 21.95 15.62
C PHE A 208 -6.28 20.50 15.37
N LEU A 209 -5.80 19.60 16.21
CA LEU A 209 -6.08 18.16 16.12
C LEU A 209 -6.86 17.72 17.35
N ILE A 210 -8.00 17.08 17.12
CA ILE A 210 -8.80 16.46 18.17
C ILE A 210 -8.34 15.01 18.29
N THR A 211 -7.74 14.66 19.42
CA THR A 211 -7.20 13.32 19.64
C THR A 211 -8.28 12.32 20.04
N ASN A 212 -8.00 11.02 19.89
CA ASN A 212 -8.87 9.94 20.38
C ASN A 212 -9.19 10.08 21.89
N THR A 213 -8.23 10.58 22.69
CA THR A 213 -8.40 10.88 24.12
C THR A 213 -9.15 12.19 24.41
N LYS A 214 -9.82 12.79 23.41
CA LYS A 214 -10.54 14.08 23.50
C LYS A 214 -9.68 15.23 24.05
N ASN A 215 -8.41 15.26 23.66
CA ASN A 215 -7.56 16.44 23.84
C ASN A 215 -7.47 17.21 22.52
N VAL A 216 -7.09 18.48 22.60
CA VAL A 216 -6.80 19.31 21.44
C VAL A 216 -5.31 19.60 21.44
N LEU A 217 -4.64 19.24 20.35
CA LEU A 217 -3.26 19.63 20.06
C LEU A 217 -3.27 20.77 19.06
N SER A 218 -2.51 21.83 19.34
CA SER A 218 -2.40 22.99 18.46
C SER A 218 -0.98 23.14 17.95
N PHE A 219 -0.79 23.31 16.64
CA PHE A 219 0.52 23.43 16.00
C PHE A 219 0.59 24.65 15.08
N ASP A 220 1.71 25.35 15.11
CA ASP A 220 2.06 26.32 14.08
C ASP A 220 2.68 25.58 12.88
N ILE A 221 2.04 25.67 11.71
CA ILE A 221 2.49 24.94 10.51
C ILE A 221 3.85 25.43 9.99
N LYS A 222 4.21 26.70 10.20
CA LYS A 222 5.42 27.32 9.64
C LYS A 222 6.67 27.03 10.44
N THR A 223 6.50 26.87 11.74
CA THR A 223 7.57 26.59 12.70
C THR A 223 7.60 25.14 13.16
N ALA A 224 6.57 24.35 12.84
CA ALA A 224 6.38 22.97 13.29
C ALA A 224 6.39 22.82 14.81
N LYS A 225 6.00 23.85 15.56
CA LYS A 225 5.96 23.84 17.03
C LYS A 225 4.58 23.48 17.54
N LEU A 226 4.52 22.57 18.51
CA LEU A 226 3.35 22.38 19.36
C LEU A 226 3.17 23.66 20.20
N ILE A 227 2.03 24.32 20.05
CA ILE A 227 1.65 25.53 20.78
C ILE A 227 1.06 25.14 22.13
N PHE A 228 0.10 24.22 22.15
CA PHE A 228 -0.54 23.74 23.39
C PHE A 228 -1.19 22.36 23.23
N LYS A 229 -1.46 21.75 24.39
CA LYS A 229 -2.26 20.52 24.57
C LYS A 229 -3.24 20.75 25.70
N VAL A 230 -4.54 20.71 25.42
CA VAL A 230 -5.62 21.00 26.40
C VAL A 230 -6.79 20.05 26.22
N LYS A 231 -7.73 20.02 27.18
CA LYS A 231 -8.94 19.20 27.05
C LYS A 231 -9.88 19.81 26.01
N LEU A 232 -10.55 18.97 25.21
CA LEU A 232 -11.46 19.43 24.17
C LEU A 232 -12.52 20.40 24.71
N LEU A 233 -13.11 20.11 25.88
CA LEU A 233 -14.17 20.93 26.46
C LEU A 233 -13.73 22.36 26.79
N GLU A 234 -12.43 22.59 27.04
CA GLU A 234 -11.89 23.91 27.37
C GLU A 234 -11.83 24.81 26.12
N GLU A 235 -11.60 24.23 24.94
CA GLU A 235 -11.42 24.96 23.68
C GLU A 235 -12.56 24.76 22.67
N LEU A 236 -13.56 23.92 23.00
CA LEU A 236 -14.60 23.50 22.07
C LEU A 236 -15.30 24.69 21.36
N PRO A 237 -15.71 25.78 22.04
CA PRO A 237 -16.37 26.90 21.36
C PRO A 237 -15.47 27.55 20.30
N GLN A 238 -14.19 27.76 20.59
CA GLN A 238 -13.25 28.38 19.67
C GLN A 238 -12.96 27.49 18.47
N ILE A 239 -12.85 26.17 18.69
CA ILE A 239 -12.59 25.18 17.64
C ILE A 239 -13.81 25.06 16.73
N GLN A 240 -15.02 25.07 17.29
CA GLN A 240 -16.27 25.03 16.53
C GLN A 240 -16.42 26.23 15.60
N GLU A 241 -16.00 27.43 16.03
CA GLU A 241 -16.02 28.63 15.20
C GLU A 241 -15.02 28.57 14.03
N LYS A 242 -13.88 27.93 14.25
CA LYS A 242 -12.81 27.76 13.25
C LYS A 242 -13.05 26.61 12.28
N ALA A 243 -13.88 25.64 12.65
CA ALA A 243 -14.11 24.43 11.86
C ALA A 243 -14.79 24.72 10.52
N LYS A 244 -14.03 24.58 9.43
CA LYS A 244 -14.51 24.77 8.06
C LYS A 244 -13.98 23.65 7.17
N MET A 245 -14.82 23.20 6.24
CA MET A 245 -14.39 22.28 5.20
C MET A 245 -13.47 23.03 4.24
N ARG A 246 -12.32 22.44 3.93
CA ARG A 246 -11.42 22.99 2.93
C ARG A 246 -11.89 22.65 1.54
N LYS A 247 -11.53 23.51 0.59
CA LYS A 247 -11.74 23.23 -0.82
C LYS A 247 -10.84 22.07 -1.24
N ILE A 248 -11.48 21.00 -1.64
CA ILE A 248 -10.86 19.81 -2.22
C ILE A 248 -11.44 19.62 -3.61
N GLN A 249 -10.55 19.48 -4.60
CA GLN A 249 -10.95 19.22 -5.98
C GLN A 249 -10.31 17.91 -6.46
N LYS A 250 -11.15 16.94 -6.81
CA LYS A 250 -10.69 15.77 -7.56
C LYS A 250 -10.40 16.21 -8.99
N ILE A 251 -9.20 15.93 -9.46
CA ILE A 251 -8.79 16.15 -10.84
C ILE A 251 -8.85 14.79 -11.54
N LYS A 252 -9.13 14.79 -12.84
CA LYS A 252 -8.96 13.60 -13.67
C LYS A 252 -7.58 13.69 -14.30
N VAL A 253 -6.72 12.73 -14.01
CA VAL A 253 -5.40 12.66 -14.65
C VAL A 253 -5.24 11.29 -15.28
N GLU A 254 -4.93 11.30 -16.57
CA GLU A 254 -4.47 10.10 -17.25
C GLU A 254 -3.10 9.72 -16.69
N MET A 255 -3.01 8.54 -16.10
CA MET A 255 -1.77 8.00 -15.58
C MET A 255 -1.29 6.87 -16.49
N PRO A 256 0.03 6.74 -16.71
CA PRO A 256 0.58 5.59 -17.40
C PRO A 256 0.19 4.31 -16.65
N SER A 257 -0.07 3.24 -17.39
CA SER A 257 -0.26 1.92 -16.80
C SER A 257 1.07 1.47 -16.17
N ARG A 258 1.06 1.05 -14.90
CA ARG A 258 2.23 0.42 -14.27
C ARG A 258 2.64 -0.86 -15.01
N TYR A 259 1.67 -1.57 -15.58
CA TYR A 259 1.86 -2.85 -16.28
C TYR A 259 2.24 -2.70 -17.75
N HIS A 260 2.12 -1.48 -18.31
CA HIS A 260 2.56 -1.18 -19.68
C HIS A 260 3.52 0.00 -19.61
N PRO A 261 4.76 -0.24 -19.16
CA PRO A 261 5.74 0.83 -19.12
C PRO A 261 5.98 1.41 -20.53
N PRO A 262 6.46 2.66 -20.61
CA PRO A 262 6.76 3.28 -21.88
C PRO A 262 7.81 2.48 -22.66
N LEU A 263 7.66 2.44 -23.98
CA LEU A 263 8.69 1.93 -24.88
C LEU A 263 9.96 2.77 -24.78
N LEU A 264 11.08 2.23 -25.24
CA LEU A 264 12.28 3.01 -25.48
C LEU A 264 12.05 4.00 -26.65
N ILE A 265 12.90 5.02 -26.77
CA ILE A 265 12.77 6.05 -27.83
C ILE A 265 12.81 5.44 -29.24
N ASP A 266 13.53 4.34 -29.43
CA ASP A 266 13.58 3.57 -30.68
C ASP A 266 12.37 2.64 -30.89
N SER A 267 11.36 2.74 -30.03
CA SER A 267 10.14 1.93 -30.01
C SER A 267 10.35 0.46 -29.61
N SER A 268 11.53 0.06 -29.12
CA SER A 268 11.73 -1.30 -28.62
C SER A 268 11.16 -1.49 -27.22
N ARG A 269 10.85 -2.75 -26.85
CA ARG A 269 10.55 -3.09 -25.45
C ARG A 269 11.84 -3.08 -24.64
N ILE A 270 11.70 -2.78 -23.36
CA ILE A 270 12.81 -2.90 -22.41
C ILE A 270 13.27 -4.36 -22.26
N ASP A 271 12.33 -5.32 -22.31
CA ASP A 271 12.63 -6.75 -22.23
C ASP A 271 13.57 -7.16 -23.37
N ASP A 272 13.25 -6.79 -24.60
CA ASP A 272 14.05 -7.09 -25.80
C ASP A 272 15.48 -6.53 -25.67
N TYR A 273 15.63 -5.33 -25.11
CA TYR A 273 16.95 -4.75 -24.85
C TYR A 273 17.75 -5.60 -23.86
N PHE A 274 17.14 -6.01 -22.75
CA PHE A 274 17.82 -6.85 -21.76
C PHE A 274 18.07 -8.26 -22.27
N TYR A 275 17.18 -8.82 -23.09
CA TYR A 275 17.39 -10.10 -23.76
C TYR A 275 18.66 -10.06 -24.62
N ASP A 276 18.82 -9.04 -25.47
CA ASP A 276 20.03 -8.85 -26.27
C ASP A 276 21.28 -8.66 -25.39
N LYS A 277 21.23 -7.79 -24.38
CA LYS A 277 22.41 -7.43 -23.56
C LYS A 277 22.83 -8.48 -22.54
N LEU A 278 21.91 -9.33 -22.10
CA LEU A 278 22.17 -10.40 -21.13
C LEU A 278 22.23 -11.79 -21.78
N GLY A 279 22.02 -11.89 -23.09
CA GLY A 279 22.00 -13.19 -23.80
C GLY A 279 20.81 -14.06 -23.41
N LEU A 280 19.67 -13.43 -23.13
CA LEU A 280 18.43 -14.08 -22.74
C LEU A 280 17.42 -14.09 -23.89
N LYS A 281 16.33 -14.82 -23.72
CA LYS A 281 15.11 -14.74 -24.53
C LYS A 281 13.86 -14.90 -23.67
N GLU A 282 12.72 -14.46 -24.21
CA GLU A 282 11.42 -14.56 -23.56
C GLU A 282 11.07 -16.03 -23.23
N PRO A 283 10.61 -16.33 -22.01
CA PRO A 283 10.24 -17.68 -21.62
C PRO A 283 8.88 -18.10 -22.20
N GLU A 284 8.80 -19.34 -22.66
CA GLU A 284 7.58 -19.98 -23.14
C GLU A 284 6.94 -20.81 -22.02
N SER A 285 5.74 -20.42 -21.58
CA SER A 285 5.07 -20.90 -20.36
C SER A 285 4.98 -22.42 -20.19
N GLN A 286 4.86 -23.19 -21.28
CA GLN A 286 4.75 -24.65 -21.22
C GLN A 286 6.05 -25.36 -21.60
N ALA A 287 6.82 -24.82 -22.55
CA ALA A 287 8.05 -25.43 -23.04
C ALA A 287 9.23 -25.27 -22.07
N ASP A 288 9.21 -24.22 -21.24
CA ASP A 288 10.34 -23.83 -20.40
C ASP A 288 10.14 -24.19 -18.91
N SER A 289 9.18 -25.06 -18.59
CA SER A 289 8.87 -25.48 -17.21
C SER A 289 10.04 -26.15 -16.46
N ASN A 290 11.07 -26.61 -17.18
CA ASN A 290 12.30 -27.21 -16.66
C ASN A 290 13.56 -26.41 -17.05
N MET A 291 13.40 -25.11 -17.31
CA MET A 291 14.49 -24.20 -17.61
C MET A 291 14.62 -23.14 -16.52
N PHE A 292 15.84 -22.68 -16.27
CA PHE A 292 16.08 -21.65 -15.27
C PHE A 292 15.65 -20.29 -15.84
N ILE A 293 14.81 -19.60 -15.08
CA ILE A 293 14.35 -18.26 -15.41
C ILE A 293 15.15 -17.28 -14.56
N HIS A 294 15.95 -16.46 -15.23
CA HIS A 294 16.56 -15.29 -14.63
C HIS A 294 15.50 -14.21 -14.52
N SER A 295 15.40 -13.57 -13.36
CA SER A 295 14.56 -12.39 -13.18
C SER A 295 15.18 -11.32 -12.31
N PHE A 296 14.74 -10.09 -12.53
CA PHE A 296 14.99 -8.97 -11.65
C PHE A 296 13.82 -7.97 -11.70
N THR A 297 13.73 -7.15 -10.65
CA THR A 297 12.78 -6.05 -10.56
C THR A 297 13.51 -4.74 -10.27
N ALA A 298 13.36 -3.76 -11.15
CA ALA A 298 13.89 -2.40 -10.98
C ALA A 298 12.75 -1.40 -10.74
N GLU A 299 12.77 -0.74 -9.58
CA GLU A 299 11.78 0.24 -9.14
C GLU A 299 12.43 1.62 -9.05
N GLY A 300 11.78 2.64 -9.61
CA GLY A 300 12.41 3.96 -9.74
C GLY A 300 11.58 5.03 -10.42
N TYR A 301 12.16 6.21 -10.57
CA TYR A 301 11.52 7.35 -11.25
C TYR A 301 12.08 7.58 -12.64
N MET A 302 11.20 7.79 -13.60
CA MET A 302 11.51 8.30 -14.92
C MET A 302 11.26 9.80 -14.99
N ASP A 303 12.21 10.60 -15.48
CA ASP A 303 12.04 12.04 -15.67
C ASP A 303 11.42 12.43 -17.02
N THR A 304 11.13 13.72 -17.22
CA THR A 304 10.61 14.25 -18.49
C THR A 304 11.53 14.09 -19.71
N LEU A 305 12.81 13.77 -19.48
CA LEU A 305 13.81 13.53 -20.52
C LEU A 305 13.95 12.04 -20.84
N GLY A 306 13.15 11.17 -20.21
CA GLY A 306 13.17 9.74 -20.40
C GLY A 306 14.33 9.05 -19.67
N ASN A 307 14.98 9.68 -18.69
CA ASN A 307 15.98 9.02 -17.85
C ASN A 307 15.29 8.25 -16.73
N PHE A 308 15.74 7.03 -16.43
CA PHE A 308 15.25 6.25 -15.31
C PHE A 308 16.28 6.17 -14.18
N GLU A 309 15.89 6.62 -13.00
CA GLU A 309 16.65 6.58 -11.76
C GLU A 309 16.17 5.40 -10.92
N ILE A 310 16.99 4.34 -10.82
CA ILE A 310 16.68 3.17 -9.98
C ILE A 310 16.82 3.55 -8.51
N LEU A 311 15.74 3.34 -7.75
CA LEU A 311 15.72 3.50 -6.30
C LEU A 311 15.87 2.17 -5.57
N LYS A 312 15.30 1.10 -6.14
CA LYS A 312 15.36 -0.24 -5.57
C LYS A 312 15.54 -1.26 -6.69
N LEU A 313 16.48 -2.18 -6.48
CA LEU A 313 16.75 -3.29 -7.38
C LEU A 313 16.63 -4.58 -6.58
N LYS A 314 15.75 -5.48 -7.01
CA LYS A 314 15.65 -6.85 -6.50
C LYS A 314 16.12 -7.78 -7.61
N ASN A 315 17.32 -8.30 -7.46
CA ASN A 315 17.90 -9.19 -8.45
C ASN A 315 17.78 -10.63 -7.95
N TYR A 316 17.03 -11.44 -8.68
CA TYR A 316 16.83 -12.86 -8.39
C TYR A 316 17.72 -13.75 -9.27
N SER A 317 18.60 -13.12 -10.04
CA SER A 317 19.55 -13.75 -10.95
C SER A 317 20.98 -13.51 -10.46
N ASN A 318 21.94 -14.21 -11.08
CA ASN A 318 23.37 -14.05 -10.77
C ASN A 318 24.05 -12.90 -11.55
N PHE A 319 23.28 -12.01 -12.18
CA PHE A 319 23.85 -10.83 -12.85
C PHE A 319 24.41 -9.85 -11.82
N PRO A 320 25.52 -9.15 -12.11
CA PRO A 320 25.98 -8.07 -11.24
C PRO A 320 24.97 -6.91 -11.23
N ASP A 321 24.58 -6.44 -10.04
CA ASP A 321 23.70 -5.27 -9.89
C ASP A 321 24.26 -4.02 -10.59
N SER A 322 25.59 -3.87 -10.63
CA SER A 322 26.26 -2.78 -11.34
C SER A 322 25.96 -2.81 -12.84
N LEU A 323 25.91 -4.00 -13.44
CA LEU A 323 25.63 -4.18 -14.86
C LEU A 323 24.19 -3.75 -15.19
N ILE A 324 23.22 -4.17 -14.38
CA ILE A 324 21.81 -3.78 -14.57
C ILE A 324 21.67 -2.26 -14.45
N LYS A 325 22.29 -1.65 -13.43
CA LYS A 325 22.27 -0.20 -13.23
C LYS A 325 22.93 0.56 -14.39
N GLU A 326 24.07 0.08 -14.87
CA GLU A 326 24.75 0.64 -16.04
C GLU A 326 23.84 0.61 -17.28
N TYR A 327 23.17 -0.51 -17.54
CA TYR A 327 22.24 -0.62 -18.65
C TYR A 327 21.07 0.34 -18.54
N PHE A 328 20.39 0.42 -17.39
CA PHE A 328 19.33 1.41 -17.18
C PHE A 328 19.82 2.86 -17.37
N SER A 329 21.05 3.18 -16.97
CA SER A 329 21.60 4.54 -17.15
C SER A 329 21.77 4.96 -18.61
N ARG A 330 21.84 3.98 -19.54
CA ARG A 330 21.95 4.19 -20.98
C ARG A 330 20.59 4.25 -21.68
N LEU A 331 19.55 3.74 -21.04
CA LEU A 331 18.21 3.71 -21.62
C LEU A 331 17.62 5.12 -21.70
N LYS A 332 16.88 5.34 -22.79
CA LYS A 332 16.04 6.52 -22.97
C LYS A 332 14.63 6.06 -23.28
N PHE A 333 13.73 6.35 -22.38
CA PHE A 333 12.32 6.01 -22.52
C PHE A 333 11.59 7.08 -23.33
N ALA A 334 10.68 6.63 -24.19
CA ALA A 334 9.78 7.54 -24.87
C ALA A 334 8.93 8.27 -23.83
N LYS A 335 8.84 9.60 -23.96
CA LYS A 335 8.08 10.40 -23.02
C LYS A 335 6.60 9.97 -23.07
N PRO A 336 6.00 9.56 -21.95
CA PRO A 336 4.57 9.30 -21.90
C PRO A 336 3.81 10.57 -22.28
N ASN A 337 2.80 10.44 -23.15
CA ASN A 337 1.93 11.55 -23.51
C ASN A 337 0.84 11.76 -22.45
N TYR A 338 1.24 11.85 -21.18
CA TYR A 338 0.32 11.95 -20.04
C TYR A 338 0.64 13.20 -19.23
N SER A 339 -0.38 14.04 -19.02
CA SER A 339 -0.41 15.25 -18.16
C SER A 339 0.80 16.20 -18.24
N LYS A 340 0.55 17.46 -18.66
CA LYS A 340 1.57 18.52 -18.75
C LYS A 340 2.25 18.88 -17.41
N ASN A 341 1.67 18.47 -16.29
CA ASN A 341 2.02 18.96 -14.96
C ASN A 341 2.85 17.96 -14.13
N ILE A 342 3.28 16.84 -14.73
CA ILE A 342 4.08 15.81 -14.06
C ILE A 342 5.51 15.85 -14.60
N ASN A 343 6.49 15.96 -13.70
CA ASN A 343 7.91 16.03 -14.04
C ASN A 343 8.66 14.69 -13.86
N LYS A 344 8.09 13.75 -13.10
CA LYS A 344 8.61 12.39 -12.90
C LYS A 344 7.48 11.37 -12.76
N TRP A 345 7.68 10.15 -13.23
CA TRP A 345 6.74 9.02 -13.12
C TRP A 345 7.42 7.83 -12.47
N PHE A 346 6.73 7.16 -11.54
CA PHE A 346 7.24 5.94 -10.93
C PHE A 346 6.91 4.72 -11.78
N TYR A 347 7.88 3.82 -11.96
CA TYR A 347 7.68 2.53 -12.63
C TYR A 347 8.36 1.40 -11.86
N SER A 348 7.78 0.21 -11.98
CA SER A 348 8.36 -1.06 -11.55
C SER A 348 8.49 -1.95 -12.76
N TYR A 349 9.73 -2.22 -13.16
CA TYR A 349 10.07 -3.08 -14.30
C TYR A 349 10.44 -4.45 -13.79
N HIS A 350 9.61 -5.45 -14.09
CA HIS A 350 9.94 -6.84 -13.84
C HIS A 350 10.35 -7.48 -15.16
N ILE A 351 11.60 -7.96 -15.23
CA ILE A 351 12.16 -8.62 -16.40
C ILE A 351 12.38 -10.08 -16.04
N GLU A 352 11.89 -10.98 -16.88
CA GLU A 352 12.10 -12.42 -16.77
C GLU A 352 12.61 -12.95 -18.10
N GLY A 353 13.67 -13.75 -18.09
CA GLY A 353 14.24 -14.32 -19.30
C GLY A 353 15.04 -15.56 -18.99
N ARG A 354 15.14 -16.47 -19.95
CA ARG A 354 16.02 -17.63 -19.84
C ARG A 354 17.19 -17.51 -20.77
N ASN A 355 18.25 -18.27 -20.51
CA ASN A 355 19.38 -18.34 -21.41
C ASN A 355 18.90 -18.70 -22.84
N GLN A 356 19.39 -17.97 -23.84
CA GLN A 356 19.04 -18.21 -25.24
C GLN A 356 19.42 -19.63 -25.71
N ASN A 357 20.44 -20.22 -25.10
CA ASN A 357 20.88 -21.60 -25.33
C ASN A 357 20.16 -22.55 -24.37
N ASP A 358 19.31 -23.42 -24.92
CA ASP A 358 18.49 -24.37 -24.16
C ASP A 358 19.30 -25.34 -23.30
N SER A 359 20.49 -25.76 -23.76
CA SER A 359 21.36 -26.65 -22.96
C SER A 359 21.92 -25.94 -21.74
N ILE A 360 22.24 -24.64 -21.87
CA ILE A 360 22.72 -23.84 -20.73
C ILE A 360 21.56 -23.58 -19.78
N ALA A 361 20.40 -23.13 -20.27
CA ALA A 361 19.21 -22.87 -19.45
C ALA A 361 18.78 -24.09 -18.62
N LYS A 362 18.89 -25.29 -19.20
CA LYS A 362 18.62 -26.56 -18.51
C LYS A 362 19.71 -26.91 -17.50
N SER A 363 20.98 -26.72 -17.83
CA SER A 363 22.08 -26.96 -16.88
C SER A 363 21.98 -26.03 -15.66
N GLU A 364 21.63 -24.75 -15.88
CA GLU A 364 21.37 -23.77 -14.81
C GLU A 364 20.19 -24.23 -13.94
N PHE A 365 19.14 -24.79 -14.54
CA PHE A 365 17.99 -25.31 -13.82
C PHE A 365 18.38 -26.50 -12.95
N ASP A 366 19.09 -27.47 -13.51
CA ASP A 366 19.54 -28.66 -12.79
C ASP A 366 20.48 -28.27 -11.63
N GLU A 367 21.37 -27.30 -11.84
CA GLU A 367 22.21 -26.76 -10.79
C GLU A 367 21.40 -26.06 -9.70
N PHE A 368 20.44 -25.20 -10.07
CA PHE A 368 19.54 -24.54 -9.14
C PHE A 368 18.77 -25.55 -8.29
N ILE A 369 18.19 -26.59 -8.91
CA ILE A 369 17.49 -27.66 -8.20
C ILE A 369 18.43 -28.38 -7.26
N LYS A 370 19.65 -28.74 -7.70
CA LYS A 370 20.66 -29.39 -6.85
C LYS A 370 21.04 -28.52 -5.64
N GLN A 371 21.30 -27.23 -5.86
CA GLN A 371 21.63 -26.29 -4.77
C GLN A 371 20.45 -26.14 -3.81
N ARG A 372 19.22 -26.04 -4.33
CA ARG A 372 18.00 -25.99 -3.52
C ARG A 372 17.83 -27.26 -2.71
N SER A 373 18.04 -28.45 -3.29
CA SER A 373 17.99 -29.73 -2.57
C SER A 373 19.08 -29.84 -1.50
N MET A 374 20.31 -29.37 -1.76
CA MET A 374 21.37 -29.33 -0.76
C MET A 374 21.03 -28.38 0.40
N SER A 375 20.54 -27.18 0.09
CA SER A 375 20.11 -26.21 1.10
C SER A 375 18.92 -26.73 1.91
N ALA A 376 17.97 -27.39 1.27
CA ALA A 376 16.86 -28.10 1.92
C ALA A 376 17.39 -29.12 2.94
N ILE A 377 18.31 -30.01 2.54
CA ILE A 377 18.91 -31.00 3.44
C ILE A 377 19.63 -30.34 4.62
N GLU A 378 20.39 -29.27 4.38
CA GLU A 378 21.08 -28.53 5.43
C GLU A 378 20.07 -27.90 6.42
N ASN A 379 19.01 -27.29 5.90
CA ASN A 379 17.94 -26.62 6.67
C ASN A 379 17.17 -27.59 7.58
N LEU A 380 17.10 -28.88 7.26
CA LEU A 380 16.47 -29.89 8.12
C LEU A 380 17.18 -30.04 9.48
N SER A 381 18.48 -29.70 9.56
CA SER A 381 19.28 -29.81 10.78
C SER A 381 19.44 -28.50 11.54
N LYS A 382 19.12 -27.36 10.92
CA LYS A 382 19.29 -26.03 11.51
C LYS A 382 18.18 -25.69 12.49
N ASP A 383 18.56 -25.14 13.64
CA ASP A 383 17.64 -24.55 14.60
C ASP A 383 17.18 -23.14 14.20
N CYS A 384 18.02 -22.40 13.47
CA CYS A 384 17.72 -21.09 12.94
C CYS A 384 18.04 -21.00 11.43
N ILE A 385 17.16 -20.36 10.66
CA ILE A 385 17.40 -20.01 9.25
C ILE A 385 17.14 -18.51 9.06
N ASN A 386 18.11 -17.80 8.49
CA ASN A 386 18.07 -16.34 8.33
C ASN A 386 17.76 -15.59 9.65
N ASN A 387 18.41 -15.99 10.75
CA ASN A 387 18.19 -15.47 12.11
C ASN A 387 16.78 -15.68 12.68
N ASN A 388 15.92 -16.46 12.02
CA ASN A 388 14.65 -16.89 12.58
C ASN A 388 14.80 -18.29 13.16
N TYR A 389 14.39 -18.45 14.41
CA TYR A 389 14.22 -19.78 15.00
C TYR A 389 13.13 -20.55 14.24
N ILE A 390 13.41 -21.81 13.91
CA ILE A 390 12.52 -22.69 13.18
C ILE A 390 11.97 -23.70 14.17
N PRO A 391 10.67 -23.79 14.44
CA PRO A 391 10.18 -24.78 15.40
C PRO A 391 10.40 -26.23 14.95
N ILE A 392 10.56 -27.17 15.88
CA ILE A 392 10.69 -28.61 15.54
C ILE A 392 9.35 -29.29 15.26
N ASP A 393 8.28 -28.82 15.89
CA ASP A 393 6.92 -29.36 15.81
C ASP A 393 5.87 -28.29 16.16
N LEU A 394 4.61 -28.68 16.27
CA LEU A 394 3.52 -27.77 16.61
C LEU A 394 3.60 -27.20 18.04
N ASN A 395 4.10 -27.96 19.01
CA ASN A 395 4.18 -27.47 20.39
C ASN A 395 5.25 -26.39 20.48
N ASP A 396 6.41 -26.64 19.90
CA ASP A 396 7.49 -25.65 19.79
C ASP A 396 7.05 -24.43 18.97
N ALA A 397 6.24 -24.63 17.92
CA ALA A 397 5.67 -23.55 17.14
C ALA A 397 4.75 -22.66 17.97
N ASN A 398 3.90 -23.25 18.82
CA ASN A 398 3.01 -22.52 19.70
C ASN A 398 3.78 -21.68 20.73
N LEU A 399 4.84 -22.25 21.33
CA LEU A 399 5.72 -21.51 22.24
C LEU A 399 6.43 -20.35 21.54
N THR A 400 6.93 -20.61 20.34
CA THR A 400 7.61 -19.58 19.53
C THR A 400 6.64 -18.44 19.16
N LEU A 401 5.41 -18.76 18.76
CA LEU A 401 4.37 -17.76 18.48
C LEU A 401 3.99 -16.96 19.72
N ASP A 402 3.92 -17.59 20.89
CA ASP A 402 3.56 -16.90 22.13
C ASP A 402 4.61 -15.85 22.55
N LEU A 403 5.87 -16.12 22.22
CA LEU A 403 6.98 -15.17 22.39
C LEU A 403 6.98 -14.08 21.31
N LEU A 404 6.66 -14.44 20.06
CA LEU A 404 6.75 -13.54 18.90
C LEU A 404 5.59 -12.55 18.82
N LEU A 405 4.38 -12.98 19.19
CA LEU A 405 3.17 -12.18 19.03
C LEU A 405 3.00 -11.19 20.18
N SER A 406 2.60 -9.96 19.84
CA SER A 406 2.28 -8.92 20.81
C SER A 406 1.08 -9.32 21.68
N THR A 407 1.00 -8.75 22.88
CA THR A 407 -0.14 -8.96 23.79
C THR A 407 -1.47 -8.63 23.12
N LYS A 408 -1.49 -7.62 22.24
CA LYS A 408 -2.67 -7.25 21.44
C LYS A 408 -3.19 -8.42 20.59
N ILE A 409 -2.32 -9.01 19.76
CA ILE A 409 -2.72 -10.13 18.88
C ILE A 409 -3.11 -11.35 19.71
N LYS A 410 -2.40 -11.62 20.81
CA LYS A 410 -2.75 -12.71 21.75
C LYS A 410 -4.15 -12.53 22.34
N ASN A 411 -4.47 -11.32 22.83
CA ASN A 411 -5.80 -11.01 23.35
C ASN A 411 -6.88 -11.13 22.28
N GLN A 412 -6.61 -10.69 21.04
CA GLN A 412 -7.54 -10.85 19.92
C GLN A 412 -7.87 -12.33 19.70
N ILE A 413 -6.87 -13.21 19.70
CA ILE A 413 -7.03 -14.66 19.54
C ILE A 413 -7.80 -15.28 20.73
N ASP A 414 -7.54 -14.81 21.96
CA ASP A 414 -8.25 -15.29 23.16
C ASP A 414 -9.76 -14.98 23.09
N THR A 415 -10.16 -13.91 22.40
CA THR A 415 -11.58 -13.53 22.24
C THR A 415 -12.32 -14.25 21.10
N MET A 416 -11.61 -14.99 20.25
CA MET A 416 -12.22 -15.71 19.12
C MET A 416 -13.11 -16.86 19.60
N GLN A 417 -14.26 -17.05 18.95
CA GLN A 417 -15.23 -18.06 19.36
C GLN A 417 -14.86 -19.47 18.90
N ASN A 418 -14.15 -19.58 17.77
CA ASN A 418 -13.70 -20.85 17.22
C ASN A 418 -12.42 -20.70 16.39
N SER A 419 -11.75 -21.83 16.13
CA SER A 419 -10.49 -21.89 15.40
C SER A 419 -10.57 -21.47 13.92
N GLY A 420 -11.77 -21.45 13.32
CA GLY A 420 -11.99 -21.00 11.94
C GLY A 420 -11.78 -19.49 11.76
N GLU A 421 -11.94 -18.70 12.83
CA GLU A 421 -11.68 -17.26 12.83
C GLU A 421 -10.19 -16.93 12.63
N MET A 422 -9.29 -17.89 12.86
CA MET A 422 -7.86 -17.73 12.58
C MET A 422 -7.55 -17.48 11.09
N SER A 423 -8.51 -17.72 10.20
CA SER A 423 -8.39 -17.42 8.76
C SER A 423 -8.06 -15.94 8.47
N ILE A 424 -8.43 -15.00 9.35
CA ILE A 424 -8.09 -13.58 9.17
C ILE A 424 -6.57 -13.34 9.19
N PHE A 425 -5.82 -14.23 9.87
CA PHE A 425 -4.37 -14.13 9.98
C PHE A 425 -3.64 -14.81 8.82
N HIS A 426 -4.36 -15.47 7.92
CA HIS A 426 -3.78 -16.31 6.87
C HIS A 426 -2.90 -15.55 5.87
N ILE A 427 -3.28 -14.32 5.52
CA ILE A 427 -2.51 -13.47 4.59
C ILE A 427 -1.36 -12.77 5.32
N GLY A 428 -1.57 -12.27 6.53
CA GLY A 428 -0.53 -11.57 7.29
C GLY A 428 0.45 -12.55 7.96
N LEU A 429 0.07 -13.02 9.14
CA LEU A 429 0.89 -13.95 9.94
C LEU A 429 1.14 -15.26 9.19
N GLY A 430 0.15 -15.81 8.48
CA GLY A 430 0.32 -17.02 7.69
C GLY A 430 1.42 -16.89 6.63
N MET A 431 1.45 -15.80 5.84
CA MET A 431 2.57 -15.57 4.91
C MET A 431 3.89 -15.39 5.63
N TRP A 432 3.89 -14.69 6.77
CA TRP A 432 5.10 -14.53 7.58
C TRP A 432 5.65 -15.90 8.01
N LEU A 433 4.80 -16.81 8.51
CA LEU A 433 5.20 -18.17 8.92
C LEU A 433 5.77 -18.94 7.73
N ARG A 434 5.09 -18.92 6.58
CA ARG A 434 5.54 -19.65 5.39
C ARG A 434 6.93 -19.21 4.92
N ASN A 435 7.22 -17.91 4.99
CA ASN A 435 8.48 -17.33 4.53
C ASN A 435 9.61 -17.44 5.56
N ASN A 436 9.30 -17.19 6.85
CA ASN A 436 10.31 -17.13 7.91
C ASN A 436 10.61 -18.49 8.52
N TRP A 437 9.61 -19.38 8.62
CA TRP A 437 9.81 -20.76 9.05
C TRP A 437 10.07 -21.73 7.89
N LYS A 438 10.25 -21.19 6.68
CA LYS A 438 10.64 -21.92 5.45
C LYS A 438 9.73 -23.10 5.14
N LEU A 439 8.41 -22.93 5.31
CA LEU A 439 7.44 -23.99 5.03
C LEU A 439 7.41 -24.39 3.54
N TRP A 440 7.85 -23.51 2.63
CA TRP A 440 8.03 -23.78 1.20
C TRP A 440 9.35 -24.50 0.83
N GLY A 441 10.33 -24.51 1.74
CA GLY A 441 11.74 -24.69 1.43
C GLY A 441 12.47 -25.67 2.34
N ASP A 442 11.74 -26.68 2.80
CA ASP A 442 12.25 -27.82 3.56
C ASP A 442 13.01 -27.44 4.83
N SER A 443 12.26 -27.14 5.88
CA SER A 443 12.74 -26.90 7.24
C SER A 443 12.40 -28.08 8.15
N ARG A 444 12.99 -28.14 9.35
CA ARG A 444 12.62 -29.17 10.33
C ARG A 444 11.12 -29.15 10.68
N LEU A 445 10.49 -27.97 10.68
CA LEU A 445 9.04 -27.84 10.85
C LEU A 445 8.27 -28.36 9.64
N SER A 446 8.67 -28.02 8.42
CA SER A 446 7.96 -28.53 7.23
C SER A 446 8.13 -30.04 7.11
N LEU A 447 9.27 -30.60 7.54
CA LEU A 447 9.47 -32.06 7.62
C LEU A 447 8.51 -32.71 8.61
N TYR A 448 8.29 -32.10 9.78
CA TYR A 448 7.27 -32.55 10.72
C TYR A 448 5.88 -32.65 10.06
N PHE A 449 5.49 -31.67 9.24
CA PHE A 449 4.22 -31.72 8.49
C PHE A 449 4.24 -32.74 7.34
N ASN A 450 5.33 -32.82 6.60
CA ASN A 450 5.49 -33.75 5.48
C ASN A 450 5.38 -35.21 5.95
N THR A 451 5.95 -35.56 7.10
CA THR A 451 5.83 -36.90 7.70
C THR A 451 4.40 -37.26 8.11
N LYS A 452 3.51 -36.26 8.21
CA LYS A 452 2.07 -36.39 8.45
C LYS A 452 1.22 -36.25 7.18
N GLY A 453 1.85 -36.18 6.01
CA GLY A 453 1.16 -36.08 4.70
C GLY A 453 0.74 -34.67 4.29
N VAL A 454 1.14 -33.62 5.02
CA VAL A 454 0.80 -32.23 4.71
C VAL A 454 1.98 -31.56 4.01
N CYS A 455 1.93 -31.44 2.68
CA CYS A 455 3.05 -30.91 1.88
C CYS A 455 2.85 -29.46 1.41
N ASN A 456 1.63 -28.93 1.45
CA ASN A 456 1.34 -27.56 1.03
C ASN A 456 1.59 -26.59 2.20
N ALA A 457 2.49 -25.61 2.02
CA ALA A 457 2.83 -24.63 3.05
C ALA A 457 1.64 -23.78 3.53
N ASP A 458 0.65 -23.58 2.66
CA ASP A 458 -0.61 -22.90 3.01
C ASP A 458 -1.36 -23.71 4.07
N ASN A 459 -1.55 -25.00 3.83
CA ASN A 459 -2.16 -25.93 4.79
C ASN A 459 -1.32 -26.03 6.08
N MET A 460 0.01 -26.17 5.97
CA MET A 460 0.91 -26.18 7.14
C MET A 460 0.69 -24.95 8.02
N SER A 461 0.71 -23.76 7.42
CA SER A 461 0.49 -22.51 8.15
C SER A 461 -0.92 -22.41 8.73
N GLY A 462 -1.93 -22.94 8.03
CA GLY A 462 -3.30 -23.04 8.54
C GLY A 462 -3.40 -23.93 9.78
N TYR A 463 -2.72 -25.09 9.79
CA TYR A 463 -2.68 -25.96 10.97
C TYR A 463 -1.87 -25.35 12.12
N ILE A 464 -0.78 -24.63 11.85
CA ILE A 464 -0.04 -23.88 12.87
C ILE A 464 -0.95 -22.84 13.52
N LEU A 465 -1.63 -22.02 12.73
CA LEU A 465 -2.53 -20.98 13.22
C LEU A 465 -3.68 -21.58 14.05
N ARG A 466 -4.30 -22.65 13.56
CA ARG A 466 -5.33 -23.38 14.30
C ARG A 466 -4.75 -23.94 15.61
N SER A 467 -3.61 -24.62 15.57
CA SER A 467 -2.93 -25.16 16.76
C SER A 467 -2.67 -24.08 17.81
N TYR A 468 -2.28 -22.88 17.38
CA TYR A 468 -2.03 -21.77 18.29
C TYR A 468 -3.31 -21.27 18.97
N TYR A 469 -4.45 -21.22 18.26
CA TYR A 469 -5.75 -20.97 18.88
C TYR A 469 -6.04 -21.99 20.00
N TYR A 470 -5.89 -23.30 19.71
CA TYR A 470 -6.11 -24.35 20.70
C TYR A 470 -5.17 -24.22 21.91
N TYR A 471 -3.90 -23.89 21.67
CA TYR A 471 -2.91 -23.63 22.70
C TYR A 471 -3.34 -22.47 23.63
N ARG A 472 -3.75 -21.34 23.06
CA ARG A 472 -4.22 -20.15 23.81
C ARG A 472 -5.46 -20.45 24.65
N HIS A 473 -6.38 -21.24 24.10
CA HIS A 473 -7.62 -21.64 24.77
C HIS A 473 -7.44 -22.85 25.71
N LYS A 474 -6.22 -23.37 25.85
CA LYS A 474 -5.88 -24.54 26.68
C LYS A 474 -6.68 -25.79 26.30
N ILE A 475 -7.02 -25.91 25.02
CA ILE A 475 -7.73 -27.05 24.46
C ILE A 475 -6.69 -27.95 23.78
N LYS A 476 -6.81 -29.27 23.95
CA LYS A 476 -5.92 -30.22 23.27
C LYS A 476 -6.14 -30.15 21.76
N TYR A 477 -5.07 -29.90 21.01
CA TYR A 477 -5.06 -30.00 19.56
C TYR A 477 -4.53 -31.35 19.11
N ASP A 478 -5.28 -32.03 18.25
CA ASP A 478 -4.88 -33.30 17.65
C ASP A 478 -4.81 -33.11 16.13
N ILE A 479 -3.61 -32.83 15.65
CA ILE A 479 -3.37 -32.58 14.23
C ILE A 479 -3.75 -33.78 13.36
N ASP A 480 -3.51 -35.00 13.82
CA ASP A 480 -3.74 -36.21 13.01
C ASP A 480 -5.24 -36.40 12.77
N LYS A 481 -6.06 -36.09 13.80
CA LYS A 481 -7.52 -36.06 13.67
C LYS A 481 -8.04 -34.94 12.75
N GLU A 482 -7.38 -33.79 12.74
CA GLU A 482 -7.78 -32.67 11.87
C GLU A 482 -7.44 -32.95 10.41
N ILE A 483 -6.27 -33.53 10.14
CA ILE A 483 -5.87 -33.96 8.79
C ILE A 483 -6.87 -34.98 8.25
N SER A 484 -7.26 -35.98 9.06
CA SER A 484 -8.17 -37.03 8.59
C SER A 484 -9.56 -36.51 8.18
N LYS A 485 -10.05 -35.43 8.81
CA LYS A 485 -11.34 -34.82 8.48
C LYS A 485 -11.35 -34.06 7.15
N GLU A 486 -10.19 -33.59 6.69
CA GLU A 486 -10.07 -32.84 5.43
C GLU A 486 -9.82 -33.76 4.22
N THR A 487 -9.54 -35.04 4.46
CA THR A 487 -9.33 -36.08 3.44
C THR A 487 -10.55 -36.96 3.16
N GLU A 488 -11.65 -36.77 3.91
CA GLU A 488 -12.99 -37.33 3.64
C GLU A 488 -13.84 -36.30 2.87
#